data_AF-A0A182BTC1-F1
#
_entry.id   AF-A0A182BTC1-F1
#
_cell.length_a   1.000
_cell.length_b   1.000
_cell.length_c   1.000
_cell.angle_alpha   90.00
_cell.angle_beta   90.00
_cell.angle_gamma   90.00
#
_symmetry.space_group_name_H-M   'P 1'
#
loop_
_entity.id
_entity.type
_entity.pdbx_description
1 polymer ?
#
loop_
_entity_poly.entity_id
_entity_poly.type
_entity_poly.pdbx_seq_one_letter_code
_entity_poly.pdbx_strand_id
1 'polypeptide(L)'
;GPAKDWECHCGKYKRVRHRGIVCERCGVEVTESRVRRHRMGYIKLAAPVAHVWYLKGIPSYMAILLDMPLRDVEQIVYFNAYVVLNAGNAENLTYKQLLTEDQWIEIEDELYSEDSKLSGIEVGIGAEALQRLLQDIQLDTEAEQLREDIATSKGQKRAKLIKRLRVMDNFIATGSSPDWMVLDVIPVIPPDLRPMVQLDGGRFATSDLNDLYRRVINRNNRLARLQEILAPEIIVRNEKRML
;
A
#
# COMPACT_ATOMS: atom_id res chain seq x y z
N GLY A 1 -21.03 12.82 -10.48
CA GLY A 1 -22.40 12.57 -11.01
C GLY A 1 -23.35 13.62 -10.47
N PRO A 2 -24.49 13.87 -11.13
CA PRO A 2 -25.44 14.90 -10.74
C PRO A 2 -26.26 14.51 -9.51
N ALA A 3 -26.65 15.50 -8.69
CA ALA A 3 -27.46 15.26 -7.49
C ALA A 3 -28.95 15.04 -7.80
N LYS A 4 -29.43 15.62 -8.91
CA LYS A 4 -30.79 15.47 -9.44
C LYS A 4 -30.72 14.91 -10.85
N ASP A 5 -31.76 14.21 -11.28
CA ASP A 5 -31.80 13.63 -12.62
C ASP A 5 -31.80 14.73 -13.69
N TRP A 6 -30.95 14.57 -14.71
CA TRP A 6 -30.89 15.45 -15.89
C TRP A 6 -30.63 16.94 -15.56
N GLU A 7 -29.93 17.21 -14.45
CA GLU A 7 -29.58 18.56 -14.02
C GLU A 7 -28.12 18.62 -13.53
N CYS A 8 -27.34 19.56 -14.08
CA CYS A 8 -26.00 19.82 -13.58
C CYS A 8 -26.04 20.55 -12.22
N HIS A 9 -24.96 20.47 -11.42
CA HIS A 9 -24.94 21.03 -10.07
C HIS A 9 -25.23 22.54 -10.00
N CYS A 10 -24.73 23.33 -10.96
CA CYS A 10 -24.97 24.77 -11.01
C CYS A 10 -26.32 25.19 -11.63
N GLY A 11 -27.07 24.25 -12.20
CA GLY A 11 -28.35 24.52 -12.87
C GLY A 11 -28.27 25.18 -14.26
N LYS A 12 -27.09 25.38 -14.86
CA LYS A 12 -26.93 25.90 -16.24
C LYS A 12 -27.64 25.00 -17.26
N TYR A 13 -27.36 23.70 -17.21
CA TYR A 13 -27.99 22.69 -18.03
C TYR A 13 -29.02 21.92 -17.21
N LYS A 14 -30.28 21.95 -17.69
CA LYS A 14 -31.44 21.26 -17.12
C LYS A 14 -32.20 20.54 -18.22
N ARG A 15 -32.94 19.49 -17.86
CA ARG A 15 -33.77 18.65 -18.75
C ARG A 15 -32.96 17.70 -19.62
N VAL A 16 -33.63 16.64 -20.07
CA VAL A 16 -33.09 15.50 -20.83
C VAL A 16 -32.40 15.92 -22.15
N ARG A 17 -32.77 17.06 -22.73
CA ARG A 17 -32.19 17.55 -24.01
C ARG A 17 -30.67 17.75 -23.99
N HIS A 18 -30.08 17.94 -22.81
CA HIS A 18 -28.64 18.14 -22.64
C HIS A 18 -27.92 16.85 -22.17
N ARG A 19 -28.52 15.68 -22.37
CA ARG A 19 -27.96 14.38 -21.99
C ARG A 19 -26.51 14.22 -22.50
N GLY A 20 -25.62 13.83 -21.60
CA GLY A 20 -24.21 13.56 -21.92
C GLY A 20 -23.33 14.82 -22.05
N ILE A 21 -23.90 16.02 -21.92
CA ILE A 21 -23.11 17.26 -21.89
C ILE A 21 -22.45 17.42 -20.53
N VAL A 22 -21.14 17.66 -20.53
CA VAL A 22 -20.37 18.04 -19.33
C VAL A 22 -20.45 19.55 -19.15
N CYS A 23 -20.88 20.00 -17.98
CA CYS A 23 -21.03 21.43 -17.73
C CYS A 23 -19.68 22.13 -17.56
N GLU A 24 -19.39 23.15 -18.38
CA GLU A 24 -18.15 23.95 -18.29
C GLU A 24 -17.96 24.66 -16.94
N ARG A 25 -19.04 25.00 -16.24
CA ARG A 25 -18.96 25.73 -14.97
C ARG A 25 -18.68 24.85 -13.75
N CYS A 26 -19.19 23.61 -13.75
CA CYS A 26 -19.12 22.74 -12.56
C CYS A 26 -18.53 21.35 -12.85
N GLY A 27 -18.18 21.04 -14.10
CA GLY A 27 -17.66 19.74 -14.52
C GLY A 27 -18.65 18.58 -14.39
N VAL A 28 -19.90 18.82 -13.96
CA VAL A 28 -20.90 17.76 -13.78
C VAL A 28 -21.55 17.43 -15.12
N GLU A 29 -21.45 16.16 -15.49
CA GLU A 29 -22.17 15.56 -16.62
C GLU A 29 -23.67 15.46 -16.34
N VAL A 30 -24.49 15.83 -17.33
CA VAL A 30 -25.96 15.73 -17.25
C VAL A 30 -26.40 14.30 -17.58
N THR A 31 -26.64 13.51 -16.53
CA THR A 31 -27.13 12.14 -16.58
C THR A 31 -28.19 11.89 -15.50
N GLU A 32 -28.66 10.65 -15.35
CA GLU A 32 -29.41 10.22 -14.17
C GLU A 32 -28.54 10.31 -12.91
N SER A 33 -29.16 10.58 -11.76
CA SER A 33 -28.51 10.63 -10.45
C SER A 33 -28.03 9.26 -9.99
N ARG A 34 -28.67 8.17 -10.45
CA ARG A 34 -28.32 6.77 -10.13
C ARG A 34 -26.86 6.42 -10.40
N VAL A 35 -26.19 7.12 -11.33
CA VAL A 35 -24.76 6.93 -11.58
C VAL A 35 -23.91 7.17 -10.32
N ARG A 36 -24.39 7.95 -9.33
CA ARG A 36 -23.73 8.20 -8.04
C ARG A 36 -23.68 6.99 -7.11
N ARG A 37 -24.43 5.93 -7.42
CA ARG A 37 -24.35 4.62 -6.73
C ARG A 37 -23.32 3.68 -7.36
N HIS A 38 -22.91 3.94 -8.60
CA HIS A 38 -22.04 3.03 -9.36
C HIS A 38 -20.64 3.61 -9.64
N ARG A 39 -20.52 4.93 -9.81
CA ARG A 39 -19.22 5.57 -10.11
C ARG A 39 -18.35 5.63 -8.85
N MET A 40 -17.21 4.95 -8.90
CA MET A 40 -16.19 4.98 -7.85
C MET A 40 -15.21 6.15 -8.09
N GLY A 41 -14.59 6.60 -7.01
CA GLY A 41 -13.41 7.47 -7.08
C GLY A 41 -12.17 6.71 -6.64
N TYR A 42 -11.03 7.38 -6.61
CA TYR A 42 -9.82 6.85 -5.99
C TYR A 42 -9.04 7.97 -5.30
N ILE A 43 -8.19 7.59 -4.34
CA ILE A 43 -7.22 8.45 -3.68
C ILE A 43 -5.85 7.91 -4.06
N LYS A 44 -5.04 8.74 -4.73
CA LYS A 44 -3.62 8.44 -4.95
C LYS A 44 -2.87 8.69 -3.65
N LEU A 45 -2.19 7.68 -3.13
CA LEU A 45 -1.42 7.80 -1.92
C LEU A 45 -0.08 8.48 -2.19
N ALA A 46 0.41 9.25 -1.21
CA ALA A 46 1.70 9.93 -1.23
C ALA A 46 2.87 8.98 -0.89
N ALA A 47 2.57 7.87 -0.21
CA ALA A 47 3.47 6.76 0.01
C ALA A 47 2.68 5.45 -0.09
N PRO A 48 3.29 4.34 -0.55
CA PRO A 48 2.61 3.06 -0.59
C PRO A 48 2.24 2.58 0.81
N VAL A 49 1.13 1.86 0.93
CA VAL A 49 0.62 1.34 2.21
C VAL A 49 0.34 -0.15 2.10
N ALA A 50 0.89 -0.94 3.02
CA ALA A 50 0.65 -2.37 3.06
C ALA A 50 -0.82 -2.68 3.38
N HIS A 51 -1.47 -3.52 2.57
CA HIS A 51 -2.86 -3.87 2.79
C HIS A 51 -3.03 -4.77 4.03
N VAL A 52 -3.82 -4.30 5.00
CA VAL A 52 -3.94 -4.92 6.33
C VAL A 52 -4.35 -6.39 6.32
N TRP A 53 -5.20 -6.83 5.39
CA TRP A 53 -5.61 -8.24 5.32
C TRP A 53 -4.49 -9.20 4.91
N TYR A 54 -3.56 -8.76 4.04
CA TYR A 54 -2.44 -9.61 3.63
C TYR A 54 -1.30 -9.58 4.66
N LEU A 55 -1.20 -8.48 5.43
CA LEU A 55 -0.24 -8.33 6.51
C LEU A 55 -0.68 -9.05 7.78
N LYS A 56 -1.83 -8.68 8.36
CA LYS A 56 -2.33 -9.18 9.66
C LYS A 56 -3.29 -10.36 9.56
N GLY A 57 -3.59 -10.82 8.35
CA GLY A 57 -4.42 -12.01 8.14
C GLY A 57 -3.80 -13.23 8.82
N ILE A 58 -4.64 -14.19 9.19
CA ILE A 58 -4.23 -15.50 9.70
C ILE A 58 -4.55 -16.54 8.62
N PRO A 59 -3.57 -17.02 7.83
CA PRO A 59 -2.15 -16.67 7.85
C PRO A 59 -1.83 -15.37 7.07
N SER A 60 -0.65 -14.79 7.34
CA SER A 60 -0.13 -13.61 6.62
C SER A 60 0.52 -14.02 5.31
N TYR A 61 -0.04 -13.55 4.19
CA TYR A 61 0.45 -13.90 2.86
C TYR A 61 1.80 -13.24 2.57
N MET A 62 1.99 -11.99 2.98
CA MET A 62 3.25 -11.26 2.83
C MET A 62 4.40 -11.98 3.57
N ALA A 63 4.16 -12.38 4.83
CA ALA A 63 5.16 -13.08 5.63
C ALA A 63 5.52 -14.46 5.03
N ILE A 64 4.53 -15.20 4.55
CA ILE A 64 4.74 -16.51 3.91
C ILE A 64 5.58 -16.38 2.64
N LEU A 65 5.25 -15.41 1.76
CA LEU A 65 5.98 -15.22 0.51
C LEU A 65 7.42 -14.80 0.75
N LEU A 66 7.66 -13.89 1.70
CA LEU A 66 9.00 -13.41 2.01
C LEU A 66 9.84 -14.40 2.82
N ASP A 67 9.21 -15.45 3.34
CA ASP A 67 9.78 -16.42 4.30
C ASP A 67 10.29 -15.78 5.60
N MET A 68 9.69 -14.66 6.00
CA MET A 68 9.99 -13.95 7.24
C MET A 68 8.88 -14.21 8.27
N PRO A 69 9.20 -14.18 9.57
CA PRO A 69 8.15 -14.24 10.58
C PRO A 69 7.31 -12.95 10.55
N LEU A 70 6.02 -13.05 10.90
CA LEU A 70 5.09 -11.92 10.85
C LEU A 70 5.59 -10.70 11.66
N ARG A 71 6.19 -10.95 12.82
CA ARG A 71 6.73 -9.89 13.70
C ARG A 71 7.76 -9.01 12.98
N ASP A 72 8.61 -9.64 12.18
CA ASP A 72 9.70 -8.95 11.48
C ASP A 72 9.14 -8.09 10.35
N VAL A 73 8.16 -8.62 9.61
CA VAL A 73 7.44 -7.86 8.57
C VAL A 73 6.69 -6.67 9.19
N GLU A 74 6.05 -6.84 10.34
CA GLU A 74 5.40 -5.74 11.05
C GLU A 74 6.40 -4.68 11.52
N GLN A 75 7.58 -5.07 12.00
CA GLN A 75 8.63 -4.12 12.39
C GLN A 75 9.09 -3.24 11.23
N ILE A 76 9.22 -3.80 10.02
CA ILE A 76 9.54 -3.05 8.81
C ILE A 76 8.41 -2.07 8.47
N VAL A 77 7.16 -2.54 8.41
CA VAL A 77 5.99 -1.72 8.02
C VAL A 77 5.76 -0.56 9.01
N TYR A 78 5.97 -0.79 10.31
CA TYR A 78 5.78 0.23 11.35
C TYR A 78 6.99 1.13 11.59
N PHE A 79 8.00 1.10 10.72
CA PHE A 79 9.21 1.91 10.81
C PHE A 79 10.03 1.69 12.10
N ASN A 80 10.05 0.46 12.63
CA ASN A 80 10.83 0.11 13.82
C ASN A 80 12.19 -0.53 13.47
N ALA A 81 12.30 -1.18 12.32
CA ALA A 81 13.51 -1.82 11.85
C ALA A 81 13.65 -1.62 10.34
N TYR A 82 14.89 -1.56 9.87
CA TYR A 82 15.21 -1.55 8.45
C TYR A 82 15.37 -2.96 7.93
N VAL A 83 15.27 -3.12 6.61
CA VAL A 83 15.52 -4.38 5.92
C VAL A 83 16.50 -4.18 4.78
N VAL A 84 17.46 -5.10 4.66
CA VAL A 84 18.43 -5.11 3.57
C VAL A 84 17.75 -5.56 2.28
N LEU A 85 17.69 -4.66 1.30
CA LEU A 85 17.18 -4.91 -0.05
C LEU A 85 18.31 -5.43 -0.95
N ASN A 86 19.51 -4.86 -0.82
CA ASN A 86 20.70 -5.33 -1.51
C ASN A 86 21.91 -5.25 -0.58
N ALA A 87 22.63 -6.36 -0.41
CA ALA A 87 23.82 -6.42 0.43
C ALA A 87 25.07 -5.85 -0.27
N GLY A 88 25.03 -5.62 -1.59
CA GLY A 88 26.16 -5.07 -2.34
C GLY A 88 27.44 -5.91 -2.17
N ASN A 89 28.55 -5.23 -1.87
CA ASN A 89 29.85 -5.87 -1.63
C ASN A 89 30.14 -6.16 -0.14
N ALA A 90 29.13 -6.08 0.73
CA ALA A 90 29.30 -6.24 2.16
C ALA A 90 29.21 -7.71 2.57
N GLU A 91 30.28 -8.28 3.14
CA GLU A 91 30.27 -9.68 3.61
C GLU A 91 29.44 -9.87 4.88
N ASN A 92 29.23 -8.79 5.65
CA ASN A 92 28.50 -8.80 6.92
C ASN A 92 26.97 -8.69 6.76
N LEU A 93 26.47 -8.39 5.56
CA LEU A 93 25.05 -8.19 5.30
C LEU A 93 24.46 -9.30 4.45
N THR A 94 23.24 -9.70 4.80
CA THR A 94 22.48 -10.70 4.06
C THR A 94 21.16 -10.12 3.58
N TYR A 95 20.69 -10.57 2.42
CA TYR A 95 19.39 -10.16 1.89
C TYR A 95 18.25 -10.51 2.86
N LYS A 96 17.28 -9.60 3.04
CA LYS A 96 16.17 -9.69 4.02
C LYS A 96 16.59 -9.66 5.49
N GLN A 97 17.85 -9.35 5.80
CA GLN A 97 18.28 -9.14 7.17
C GLN A 97 17.63 -7.88 7.75
N LEU A 98 17.16 -7.98 9.00
CA LEU A 98 16.70 -6.83 9.76
C LEU A 98 17.88 -6.10 10.40
N LEU A 99 17.84 -4.78 10.35
CA LEU A 99 18.79 -3.90 11.01
C LEU A 99 18.04 -2.97 11.98
N THR A 100 18.62 -2.77 13.16
CA THR A 100 18.18 -1.70 14.07
C THR A 100 18.65 -0.34 13.58
N GLU A 101 18.11 0.73 14.15
CA GLU A 101 18.53 2.10 13.80
C GLU A 101 20.01 2.32 14.10
N ASP A 102 20.51 1.88 15.26
CA ASP A 102 21.93 2.01 15.62
C ASP A 102 22.84 1.24 14.65
N GLN A 103 22.47 0.00 14.30
CA GLN A 103 23.23 -0.81 13.35
C GLN A 103 23.27 -0.18 11.96
N TRP A 104 22.14 0.40 11.52
CA TRP A 104 22.09 1.10 10.24
C TRP A 104 23.00 2.32 10.25
N ILE A 105 22.98 3.13 11.32
CA ILE A 105 23.86 4.30 11.45
C ILE A 105 25.34 3.88 11.40
N GLU A 106 25.72 2.81 12.11
CA GLU A 106 27.10 2.29 12.06
C GLU A 106 27.51 1.89 10.64
N ILE A 107 26.64 1.18 9.91
CA ILE A 107 26.89 0.76 8.52
C ILE A 107 26.93 1.98 7.57
N GLU A 108 26.07 2.97 7.81
CA GLU A 108 26.00 4.21 7.03
C GLU A 108 27.27 5.05 7.22
N ASP A 109 27.77 5.17 8.46
CA ASP A 109 29.03 5.84 8.77
C ASP A 109 30.22 5.12 8.09
N GLU A 110 30.25 3.79 8.10
CA GLU A 110 31.26 3.00 7.39
C GLU A 110 31.19 3.18 5.87
N LEU A 111 29.99 3.23 5.29
CA LEU A 111 29.74 3.45 3.85
C LEU A 111 30.25 4.81 3.36
N TYR A 112 30.12 5.85 4.17
CA TYR A 112 30.53 7.22 3.80
C TYR A 112 31.92 7.61 4.31
N SER A 113 32.63 6.70 4.98
CA SER A 113 34.02 6.91 5.37
C SER A 113 34.94 7.07 4.14
N GLU A 114 35.98 7.91 4.24
CA GLU A 114 36.89 8.23 3.12
C GLU A 114 37.65 6.99 2.58
N ASP A 115 37.79 5.94 3.39
CA ASP A 115 38.47 4.67 3.05
C ASP A 115 37.50 3.51 2.70
N SER A 116 36.22 3.81 2.49
CA SER A 116 35.17 2.81 2.31
C SER A 116 35.35 1.96 1.05
N LYS A 117 35.35 0.63 1.23
CA LYS A 117 35.29 -0.38 0.15
C LYS A 117 33.87 -0.88 -0.11
N LEU A 118 32.93 -0.47 0.74
CA LEU A 118 31.53 -0.86 0.69
C LEU A 118 30.82 -0.01 -0.37
N SER A 119 30.17 -0.67 -1.31
CA SER A 119 29.36 -0.01 -2.34
C SER A 119 28.16 -0.87 -2.72
N GLY A 120 27.08 -0.21 -3.14
CA GLY A 120 25.86 -0.88 -3.61
C GLY A 120 24.99 -1.49 -2.51
N ILE A 121 25.14 -1.06 -1.26
CA ILE A 121 24.25 -1.46 -0.16
C ILE A 121 22.96 -0.65 -0.29
N GLU A 122 21.82 -1.34 -0.39
CA GLU A 122 20.49 -0.73 -0.38
C GLU A 122 19.71 -1.26 0.82
N VAL A 123 19.30 -0.34 1.68
CA VAL A 123 18.50 -0.63 2.86
C VAL A 123 17.20 0.18 2.78
N GLY A 124 16.09 -0.48 3.09
CA GLY A 124 14.76 0.12 3.02
C GLY A 124 14.02 0.00 4.34
N ILE A 125 12.98 0.84 4.50
CA ILE A 125 12.05 0.76 5.62
C ILE A 125 10.61 1.01 5.14
N GLY A 126 9.63 0.56 5.92
CA GLY A 126 8.22 0.78 5.64
C GLY A 126 7.66 -0.10 4.52
N ALA A 127 6.48 0.28 4.03
CA ALA A 127 5.79 -0.45 2.97
C ALA A 127 6.50 -0.36 1.61
N GLU A 128 7.33 0.68 1.37
CA GLU A 128 8.14 0.82 0.16
C GLU A 128 9.17 -0.31 0.06
N ALA A 129 9.88 -0.59 1.15
CA ALA A 129 10.82 -1.69 1.22
C ALA A 129 10.13 -3.04 1.02
N LEU A 130 8.96 -3.21 1.62
CA LEU A 130 8.18 -4.44 1.46
C LEU A 130 7.73 -4.64 0.01
N GLN A 131 7.29 -3.57 -0.66
CA GLN A 131 6.90 -3.60 -2.07
C GLN A 131 8.09 -4.02 -2.93
N ARG A 132 9.29 -3.46 -2.66
CA ARG A 132 10.51 -3.82 -3.38
C ARG A 132 10.86 -5.30 -3.21
N LEU A 133 10.88 -5.79 -1.97
CA LEU A 133 11.14 -7.20 -1.68
C LEU A 133 10.15 -8.13 -2.37
N LEU A 134 8.88 -7.74 -2.51
CA LEU A 134 7.85 -8.51 -3.19
C LEU A 134 8.01 -8.49 -4.73
N GLN A 135 8.49 -7.38 -5.30
CA GLN A 135 8.79 -7.25 -6.73
C GLN A 135 9.99 -8.08 -7.15
N ASP A 136 10.97 -8.25 -6.27
CA ASP A 136 12.19 -9.01 -6.55
C ASP A 136 11.96 -10.53 -6.52
N ILE A 137 10.78 -11.00 -6.06
CA ILE A 137 10.43 -12.42 -6.05
C ILE A 137 10.14 -12.90 -7.47
N GLN A 138 10.99 -13.77 -7.98
CA GLN A 138 10.71 -14.54 -9.18
C GLN A 138 9.92 -15.79 -8.82
N LEU A 139 8.59 -15.73 -9.03
CA LEU A 139 7.66 -16.77 -8.58
C LEU A 139 7.99 -18.15 -9.18
N ASP A 140 8.29 -18.22 -10.48
CA ASP A 140 8.51 -19.50 -11.17
C ASP A 140 9.80 -20.20 -10.69
N THR A 141 10.90 -19.45 -10.55
CA THR A 141 12.19 -20.00 -10.14
C THR A 141 12.19 -20.41 -8.67
N GLU A 142 11.62 -19.59 -7.78
CA GLU A 142 11.46 -19.95 -6.38
C GLU A 142 10.51 -21.13 -6.20
N ALA A 143 9.44 -21.25 -6.99
CA ALA A 143 8.50 -22.37 -6.88
C ALA A 143 9.18 -23.70 -7.22
N GLU A 144 10.06 -23.72 -8.23
CA GLU A 144 10.80 -24.93 -8.58
C GLU A 144 11.82 -25.31 -7.51
N GLN A 145 12.56 -24.34 -6.97
CA GLN A 145 13.47 -24.56 -5.83
C GLN A 145 12.72 -25.13 -4.62
N LEU A 146 11.54 -24.59 -4.31
CA LEU A 146 10.72 -25.10 -3.21
C LEU A 146 10.26 -26.55 -3.42
N ARG A 147 9.97 -26.96 -4.66
CA ARG A 147 9.60 -28.35 -4.98
C ARG A 147 10.77 -29.31 -4.71
N GLU A 148 11.99 -28.92 -5.05
CA GLU A 148 13.21 -29.67 -4.73
C GLU A 148 13.45 -29.75 -3.22
N ASP A 149 13.33 -28.62 -2.50
CA ASP A 149 13.50 -28.55 -1.04
C ASP A 149 12.46 -29.38 -0.28
N ILE A 150 11.24 -29.48 -0.80
CA ILE A 150 10.19 -30.32 -0.22
C ILE A 150 10.54 -31.81 -0.31
N ALA A 151 11.25 -32.24 -1.36
CA ALA A 151 11.66 -33.62 -1.53
C ALA A 151 12.75 -34.03 -0.53
N THR A 152 13.67 -33.12 -0.21
CA THR A 152 14.78 -33.34 0.73
C THR A 152 14.36 -33.13 2.19
N SER A 153 13.44 -32.20 2.46
CA SER A 153 13.02 -31.82 3.81
C SER A 153 12.03 -32.81 4.46
N LYS A 154 12.12 -32.98 5.78
CA LYS A 154 11.18 -33.79 6.59
C LYS A 154 10.60 -33.00 7.76
N GLY A 155 9.46 -33.47 8.29
CA GLY A 155 8.82 -32.91 9.49
C GLY A 155 8.21 -31.51 9.31
N GLN A 156 8.36 -30.65 10.32
CA GLN A 156 7.76 -29.31 10.34
C GLN A 156 8.28 -28.37 9.24
N LYS A 157 9.56 -28.48 8.87
CA LYS A 157 10.16 -27.68 7.77
C LYS A 157 9.43 -27.95 6.45
N ARG A 158 9.18 -29.22 6.13
CA ARG A 158 8.41 -29.61 4.94
C ARG A 158 7.00 -29.02 4.94
N ALA A 159 6.31 -29.02 6.08
CA ALA A 159 4.98 -28.44 6.19
C ALA A 159 4.97 -26.92 5.96
N LYS A 160 6.03 -26.20 6.37
CA LYS A 160 6.19 -24.75 6.09
C LYS A 160 6.42 -24.51 4.60
N LEU A 161 7.31 -25.27 3.98
CA LEU A 161 7.61 -25.15 2.54
C LEU A 161 6.38 -25.45 1.67
N ILE A 162 5.59 -26.48 2.01
CA ILE A 162 4.33 -26.80 1.30
C ILE A 162 3.33 -25.63 1.37
N LYS A 163 3.22 -24.96 2.53
CA LYS A 163 2.33 -23.79 2.67
C LYS A 163 2.81 -22.63 1.78
N ARG A 164 4.12 -22.37 1.73
CA ARG A 164 4.70 -21.33 0.88
C ARG A 164 4.50 -21.64 -0.61
N LEU A 165 4.85 -22.85 -1.04
CA LEU A 165 4.65 -23.31 -2.42
C LEU A 165 3.17 -23.18 -2.84
N ARG A 166 2.23 -23.57 -1.98
CA ARG A 166 0.79 -23.44 -2.27
C ARG A 166 0.37 -21.99 -2.52
N VAL A 167 0.91 -21.04 -1.77
CA VAL A 167 0.61 -19.61 -1.98
C VAL A 167 1.20 -19.16 -3.31
N MET A 168 2.44 -19.54 -3.62
CA MET A 168 3.10 -19.18 -4.88
C MET A 168 2.41 -19.78 -6.11
N ASP A 169 2.05 -21.05 -6.07
CA ASP A 169 1.30 -21.72 -7.14
C ASP A 169 -0.04 -21.01 -7.40
N ASN A 170 -0.71 -20.50 -6.36
CA ASN A 170 -1.93 -19.72 -6.55
C ASN A 170 -1.67 -18.40 -7.28
N PHE A 171 -0.59 -17.68 -6.97
CA PHE A 171 -0.22 -16.44 -7.68
C PHE A 171 0.14 -16.71 -9.14
N ILE A 172 0.89 -17.78 -9.40
CA ILE A 172 1.23 -18.21 -10.77
C ILE A 172 -0.05 -18.56 -11.54
N ALA A 173 -0.96 -19.33 -10.93
CA ALA A 173 -2.21 -19.74 -11.57
C ALA A 173 -3.15 -18.57 -11.87
N THR A 174 -3.19 -17.53 -11.02
CA THR A 174 -4.02 -16.33 -11.26
C THR A 174 -3.32 -15.26 -12.10
N GLY A 175 -2.02 -15.41 -12.38
CA GLY A 175 -1.21 -14.37 -13.04
C GLY A 175 -1.17 -13.06 -12.25
N SER A 176 -1.35 -13.13 -10.93
CA SER A 176 -1.37 -11.95 -10.05
C SER A 176 0.03 -11.68 -9.54
N SER A 177 0.41 -10.41 -9.42
CA SER A 177 1.73 -10.03 -8.91
C SER A 177 1.69 -9.85 -7.38
N PRO A 178 2.71 -10.32 -6.63
CA PRO A 178 2.75 -10.20 -5.17
C PRO A 178 2.76 -8.75 -4.65
N ASP A 179 3.34 -7.83 -5.42
CA ASP A 179 3.47 -6.41 -5.08
C ASP A 179 2.12 -5.70 -4.98
N TRP A 180 1.06 -6.21 -5.62
CA TRP A 180 -0.30 -5.67 -5.53
C TRP A 180 -0.91 -5.73 -4.12
N MET A 181 -0.30 -6.49 -3.20
CA MET A 181 -0.68 -6.47 -1.79
C MET A 181 -0.27 -5.16 -1.09
N VAL A 182 0.59 -4.35 -1.72
CA VAL A 182 0.92 -2.99 -1.30
C VAL A 182 0.16 -2.01 -2.19
N LEU A 183 -0.55 -1.07 -1.57
CA LEU A 183 -1.45 -0.15 -2.26
C LEU A 183 -0.76 1.19 -2.53
N ASP A 184 -0.75 1.59 -3.80
CA ASP A 184 -0.45 2.97 -4.22
C ASP A 184 -1.71 3.84 -4.34
N VAL A 185 -2.86 3.18 -4.50
CA VAL A 185 -4.14 3.83 -4.78
C VAL A 185 -5.24 3.14 -3.96
N ILE A 186 -6.07 3.94 -3.28
CA ILE A 186 -7.23 3.45 -2.53
C ILE A 186 -8.52 3.80 -3.28
N PRO A 187 -9.37 2.81 -3.62
CA PRO A 187 -10.68 3.09 -4.20
C PRO A 187 -11.63 3.72 -3.17
N VAL A 188 -12.42 4.69 -3.63
CA VAL A 188 -13.42 5.38 -2.82
C VAL A 188 -14.81 4.91 -3.21
N ILE A 189 -15.54 4.40 -2.21
CA ILE A 189 -16.89 3.89 -2.37
C ILE A 189 -17.83 5.03 -2.85
N PRO A 190 -18.77 4.74 -3.77
CA PRO A 190 -19.73 5.70 -4.29
C PRO A 190 -20.50 6.43 -3.17
N PRO A 191 -20.78 7.74 -3.33
CA PRO A 191 -21.38 8.58 -2.27
C PRO A 191 -22.75 8.10 -1.79
N ASP A 192 -23.56 7.49 -2.66
CA ASP A 192 -24.90 7.00 -2.26
C ASP A 192 -24.84 5.79 -1.34
N LEU A 193 -23.70 5.08 -1.27
CA LEU A 193 -23.45 4.02 -0.30
C LEU A 193 -22.91 4.57 1.04
N ARG A 194 -22.60 5.86 1.10
CA ARG A 194 -22.12 6.58 2.31
C ARG A 194 -22.84 7.93 2.48
N PRO A 195 -24.19 7.93 2.56
CA PRO A 195 -24.97 9.15 2.54
C PRO A 195 -24.71 10.03 3.78
N MET A 196 -24.94 11.33 3.61
CA MET A 196 -25.08 12.29 4.70
C MET A 196 -26.53 12.75 4.68
N VAL A 197 -27.26 12.47 5.77
CA VAL A 197 -28.69 12.76 5.87
C VAL A 197 -28.87 13.96 6.78
N GLN A 198 -29.62 14.95 6.30
CA GLN A 198 -30.00 16.10 7.12
C GLN A 198 -31.11 15.67 8.09
N LEU A 199 -30.91 15.95 9.37
CA LEU A 199 -31.89 15.77 10.44
C LEU A 199 -32.56 17.11 10.77
N ASP A 200 -33.66 17.04 11.52
CA ASP A 200 -34.33 18.21 12.06
C ASP A 200 -33.38 19.05 12.94
N GLY A 201 -33.53 20.37 12.86
CA GLY A 201 -32.67 21.31 13.59
C GLY A 201 -31.27 21.52 12.97
N GLY A 202 -31.08 21.19 11.69
CA GLY A 202 -29.85 21.51 10.95
C GLY A 202 -28.66 20.61 11.24
N ARG A 203 -28.87 19.51 11.95
CA ARG A 203 -27.85 18.48 12.20
C ARG A 203 -27.71 17.56 10.98
N PHE A 204 -26.56 16.92 10.84
CA PHE A 204 -26.32 15.92 9.80
C PHE A 204 -25.93 14.59 10.46
N ALA A 205 -26.57 13.51 10.04
CA ALA A 205 -26.12 12.16 10.30
C ALA A 205 -25.16 11.74 9.19
N THR A 206 -23.98 11.25 9.56
CA THR A 206 -22.93 10.85 8.62
C THR A 206 -22.51 9.40 8.88
N SER A 207 -22.23 8.65 7.82
CA SER A 207 -21.61 7.32 7.94
C SER A 207 -20.17 7.42 8.46
N ASP A 208 -19.75 6.50 9.34
CA ASP A 208 -18.38 6.39 9.86
C ASP A 208 -17.31 6.29 8.75
N LEU A 209 -17.69 5.74 7.59
CA LEU A 209 -16.81 5.67 6.42
C LEU A 209 -16.36 7.05 5.95
N ASN A 210 -17.23 8.06 6.04
CA ASN A 210 -16.87 9.43 5.65
C ASN A 210 -15.79 10.00 6.58
N ASP A 211 -15.83 9.66 7.87
CA ASP A 211 -14.82 10.08 8.83
C ASP A 211 -13.48 9.36 8.64
N LEU A 212 -13.52 8.07 8.27
CA LEU A 212 -12.33 7.32 7.89
C LEU A 212 -11.70 7.90 6.62
N TYR A 213 -12.48 8.11 5.56
CA TYR A 213 -11.98 8.71 4.32
C TYR A 213 -11.43 10.11 4.55
N ARG A 214 -12.11 10.96 5.33
CA ARG A 214 -11.63 12.30 5.68
C ARG A 214 -10.27 12.25 6.39
N ARG A 215 -10.10 11.32 7.35
CA ARG A 215 -8.83 11.13 8.05
C ARG A 215 -7.70 10.71 7.10
N VAL A 216 -7.96 9.74 6.21
CA VAL A 216 -6.99 9.28 5.21
C VAL A 216 -6.60 10.41 4.26
N ILE A 217 -7.58 11.13 3.71
CA ILE A 217 -7.34 12.26 2.79
C ILE A 217 -6.51 13.35 3.47
N ASN A 218 -6.84 13.70 4.72
CA ASN A 218 -6.12 14.75 5.44
C ASN A 218 -4.68 14.35 5.75
N ARG A 219 -4.43 13.10 6.18
CA ARG A 219 -3.08 12.57 6.41
C ARG A 219 -2.28 12.49 5.11
N ASN A 220 -2.89 11.99 4.03
CA ASN A 220 -2.25 11.88 2.73
C ASN A 220 -1.84 13.25 2.17
N ASN A 221 -2.73 14.24 2.25
CA ASN A 221 -2.45 15.61 1.81
C ASN A 221 -1.40 16.30 2.70
N ARG A 222 -1.33 15.94 3.99
CA ARG A 222 -0.29 16.45 4.89
C ARG A 222 1.07 15.84 4.58
N LEU A 223 1.12 14.53 4.36
CA LEU A 223 2.34 13.83 3.95
C LEU A 223 2.87 14.37 2.61
N ALA A 224 2.00 14.56 1.62
CA ALA A 224 2.39 15.12 0.32
C ALA A 224 3.04 16.50 0.47
N ARG A 225 2.46 17.40 1.28
CA ARG A 225 3.07 18.72 1.56
C ARG A 225 4.40 18.63 2.30
N LEU A 226 4.53 17.70 3.24
CA LEU A 226 5.79 17.50 3.97
C LEU A 226 6.90 17.02 3.03
N GLN A 227 6.57 16.15 2.07
CA GLN A 227 7.50 15.71 1.02
C GLN A 227 7.88 16.86 0.08
N GLU A 228 6.93 17.71 -0.33
CA GLU A 228 7.19 18.89 -1.16
C GLU A 228 8.14 19.90 -0.49
N ILE A 229 8.04 20.05 0.83
CA ILE A 229 8.88 20.97 1.61
C ILE A 229 10.23 20.31 2.01
N LEU A 230 10.46 19.05 1.64
CA LEU A 230 11.64 18.27 2.06
C LEU A 230 11.82 18.29 3.59
N ALA A 231 10.72 18.07 4.32
CA ALA A 231 10.75 18.00 5.78
C ALA A 231 11.70 16.88 6.26
N PRO A 232 12.30 17.00 7.45
CA PRO A 232 13.19 15.97 8.01
C PRO A 232 12.56 14.58 8.03
N GLU A 233 13.38 13.55 7.77
CA GLU A 233 12.90 12.18 7.61
C GLU A 233 12.11 11.66 8.81
N ILE A 234 12.48 12.04 10.04
CA ILE A 234 11.79 11.62 11.27
C ILE A 234 10.31 12.02 11.23
N ILE A 235 10.01 13.24 10.74
CA ILE A 235 8.64 13.75 10.63
C ILE A 235 7.91 13.02 9.51
N VAL A 236 8.57 12.82 8.37
CA VAL A 236 7.99 12.12 7.22
C VAL A 236 7.67 10.67 7.58
N ARG A 237 8.56 9.95 8.29
CA ARG A 237 8.35 8.56 8.75
C ARG A 237 7.18 8.47 9.71
N ASN A 238 7.06 9.41 10.65
CA ASN A 238 5.91 9.44 11.55
C ASN A 238 4.61 9.67 10.77
N GLU A 239 4.61 10.59 9.80
CA GLU A 239 3.42 10.83 8.98
C GLU A 239 3.09 9.64 8.05
N LYS A 240 4.10 8.95 7.51
CA LYS A 240 3.94 7.68 6.76
C LYS A 240 3.37 6.57 7.64
N ARG A 241 3.78 6.47 8.91
CA ARG A 241 3.22 5.52 9.89
C ARG A 241 1.79 5.86 10.30
N MET A 242 1.46 7.15 10.35
CA MET A 242 0.11 7.61 10.63
C MET A 242 -0.84 7.36 9.46
N LEU A 243 -0.38 7.54 8.22
CA LEU A 243 -1.17 7.27 7.02
C LEU A 243 -1.58 5.80 6.94
#